data_AF-A0A0K9P9E4-F1
#
_entry.id   AF-A0A0K9P9E4-F1
#
_cell.length_a   1.000
_cell.length_b   1.000
_cell.length_c   1.000
_cell.angle_alpha   90.00
_cell.angle_beta   90.00
_cell.angle_gamma   90.00
#
_symmetry.space_group_name_H-M   'P 1'
#
loop_
_entity.id
_entity.type
_entity.pdbx_description
1 polymer ?
#
loop_
_entity_poly.entity_id
_entity_poly.type
_entity_poly.pdbx_seq_one_letter_code
_entity_poly.pdbx_strand_id
1 'polypeptide(L)'
;MRFEVVVKAACGNGRARIGHIYPVIGGVPTETPALILTTRKGLPTFISPDLLSTLPSPDSCLLHVSPMHFLEIPSTTTVARIGGVRRMVGLQGNYLFFASPRDSIECLPSSESSNKFGPSFETPCGRHLVKPAKYVEMVSALNPDVWVSLADEVPAWVLAKRNRTSVYRTVKWLDECIALNPKNEMMLLGAIVGGSSIEERKRCAKEVSLRNVSGFWIGGFGYGEGIEERPALLDAIMENLPDDKMRQISGFELPEILEGIASGIDLFDSKYIYHLTVGGFALVFPLNGVNEYEDEVDSQTCDFGSDGTKINLRATIYRKDTSSIVDNCECYTCQNHTRAYINHLINTHEMLAQILLEIHNTHHYLGFFCSIRDAIKRGEFNIFYKKFLQGRRNLFSTPMQFSAACN
;
A
#
# COMPACT_ATOMS: atom_id res chain seq x y z
N MET A 1 5.02 -10.36 17.48
CA MET A 1 3.79 -9.94 16.80
C MET A 1 3.10 -11.22 16.39
N ARG A 2 1.76 -11.27 16.43
CA ARG A 2 0.98 -12.43 15.96
C ARG A 2 -0.03 -11.96 14.93
N PHE A 3 -0.23 -12.75 13.89
CA PHE A 3 -1.34 -12.58 12.96
C PHE A 3 -2.35 -13.71 13.16
N GLU A 4 -3.64 -13.39 13.08
CA GLU A 4 -4.72 -14.35 13.19
C GLU A 4 -5.85 -13.95 12.24
N VAL A 5 -6.43 -14.92 11.54
CA VAL A 5 -7.62 -14.71 10.71
C VAL A 5 -8.86 -14.99 11.55
N VAL A 6 -9.77 -14.02 11.65
CA VAL A 6 -10.95 -14.09 12.53
C VAL A 6 -12.25 -14.26 11.75
N VAL A 7 -12.37 -13.62 10.58
CA VAL A 7 -13.56 -13.77 9.72
C VAL A 7 -13.13 -14.06 8.30
N LYS A 8 -13.82 -15.01 7.67
CA LYS A 8 -13.76 -15.24 6.22
C LYS A 8 -15.14 -14.93 5.64
N ALA A 9 -15.23 -13.95 4.76
CA ALA A 9 -16.45 -13.64 4.04
C ALA A 9 -16.37 -14.27 2.65
N ALA A 10 -17.02 -15.42 2.49
CA ALA A 10 -17.26 -16.03 1.19
C ALA A 10 -18.61 -15.56 0.66
N CYS A 11 -18.70 -14.32 0.18
CA CYS A 11 -19.87 -13.91 -0.57
C CYS A 11 -19.55 -14.11 -2.06
N GLY A 12 -20.17 -15.11 -2.72
CA GLY A 12 -19.81 -15.52 -4.08
C GLY A 12 -18.43 -16.18 -4.20
N ASN A 13 -17.71 -15.96 -5.31
CA ASN A 13 -16.32 -16.43 -5.52
C ASN A 13 -15.27 -15.65 -4.68
N GLY A 14 -15.69 -14.72 -3.82
CA GLY A 14 -14.78 -13.88 -3.04
C GLY A 14 -14.05 -14.63 -1.91
N ARG A 15 -12.80 -14.23 -1.66
CA ARG A 15 -11.89 -14.74 -0.62
C ARG A 15 -11.54 -13.67 0.43
N ALA A 16 -12.34 -12.59 0.49
CA ALA A 16 -12.17 -11.49 1.43
C ALA A 16 -12.17 -12.00 2.89
N ARG A 17 -11.29 -11.44 3.69
CA ARG A 17 -11.00 -11.92 5.05
C ARG A 17 -10.68 -10.75 5.96
N ILE A 18 -10.95 -10.97 7.24
CA ILE A 18 -10.55 -10.09 8.34
C ILE A 18 -9.60 -10.87 9.22
N GLY A 19 -8.45 -10.28 9.47
CA GLY A 19 -7.51 -10.73 10.47
C GLY A 19 -7.17 -9.63 11.46
N HIS A 20 -6.39 -9.99 12.47
CA HIS A 20 -5.88 -9.12 13.50
C HIS A 20 -4.37 -9.24 13.58
N ILE A 21 -3.70 -8.10 13.56
CA ILE A 21 -2.27 -7.96 13.80
C ILE A 21 -2.09 -7.53 15.26
N TYR A 22 -1.58 -8.44 16.08
CA TYR A 22 -1.31 -8.21 17.49
C TYR A 22 0.14 -7.75 17.70
N PRO A 23 0.37 -6.57 18.28
CA PRO A 23 1.71 -6.10 18.63
C PRO A 23 2.36 -7.02 19.68
N VAL A 24 3.69 -7.04 19.74
CA VAL A 24 4.44 -7.83 20.75
C VAL A 24 4.16 -7.33 22.17
N ILE A 25 4.13 -6.01 22.31
CA ILE A 25 3.90 -5.31 23.56
C ILE A 25 2.43 -4.91 23.54
N GLY A 26 1.70 -5.15 24.64
CA GLY A 26 0.25 -4.97 24.72
C GLY A 26 -0.25 -3.70 24.04
N GLY A 27 -1.35 -3.82 23.30
CA GLY A 27 -1.90 -2.75 22.47
C GLY A 27 -3.16 -3.21 21.74
N VAL A 28 -3.88 -2.28 21.14
CA VAL A 28 -5.06 -2.59 20.33
C VAL A 28 -4.59 -3.24 19.02
N PRO A 29 -5.14 -4.41 18.63
CA PRO A 29 -4.77 -5.05 17.39
C PRO A 29 -5.23 -4.21 16.18
N THR A 30 -4.42 -4.19 15.13
CA THR A 30 -4.83 -3.60 13.85
C THR A 30 -5.63 -4.64 13.05
N GLU A 31 -6.82 -4.27 12.59
CA GLU A 31 -7.67 -5.16 11.78
C GLU A 31 -7.28 -5.11 10.30
N THR A 32 -7.28 -6.27 9.62
CA THR A 32 -7.07 -6.36 8.16
C THR A 32 -8.41 -6.51 7.40
N PRO A 33 -8.52 -6.11 6.12
CA PRO A 33 -7.48 -5.46 5.32
C PRO A 33 -7.03 -4.11 5.91
N ALA A 34 -5.74 -3.80 5.80
CA ALA A 34 -5.14 -2.58 6.33
C ALA A 34 -4.11 -1.96 5.39
N LEU A 35 -3.84 -0.67 5.61
CA LEU A 35 -2.80 0.08 4.93
C LEU A 35 -1.52 0.08 5.74
N ILE A 36 -0.41 -0.15 5.05
CA ILE A 36 0.93 0.18 5.53
C ILE A 36 1.23 1.58 5.03
N LEU A 37 1.39 2.54 5.94
CA LEU A 37 1.76 3.90 5.58
C LEU A 37 3.16 3.89 4.97
N THR A 38 3.22 4.22 3.69
CA THR A 38 4.44 4.20 2.90
C THR A 38 5.39 5.28 3.41
N THR A 39 6.58 4.83 3.78
CA THR A 39 7.68 5.71 4.14
C THR A 39 8.91 5.32 3.34
N ARG A 40 9.84 6.27 3.20
CA ARG A 40 11.20 5.98 2.73
C ARG A 40 12.10 5.57 3.89
N LYS A 41 12.15 6.41 4.93
CA LYS A 41 13.14 6.34 6.03
C LYS A 41 12.54 6.12 7.42
N GLY A 42 11.32 5.60 7.49
CA GLY A 42 10.62 5.24 8.73
C GLY A 42 9.52 6.21 9.18
N LEU A 43 9.33 7.36 8.51
CA LEU A 43 8.23 8.30 8.77
C LEU A 43 7.48 8.62 7.47
N PRO A 44 6.13 8.65 7.48
CA PRO A 44 5.36 8.99 6.30
C PRO A 44 5.80 10.34 5.72
N THR A 45 5.76 10.46 4.40
CA THR A 45 6.18 11.70 3.75
C THR A 45 5.24 12.83 4.17
N PHE A 46 5.77 14.03 4.43
CA PHE A 46 4.99 15.21 4.87
C PHE A 46 4.32 15.13 6.26
N ILE A 47 4.33 13.98 6.94
CA ILE A 47 3.77 13.84 8.29
C ILE A 47 4.92 13.69 9.30
N SER A 48 5.13 14.71 10.11
CA SER A 48 6.08 14.67 11.22
C SER A 48 5.57 13.79 12.38
N PRO A 49 6.45 13.32 13.28
CA PRO A 49 6.06 12.43 14.37
C PRO A 49 4.93 12.96 15.26
N ASP A 50 4.89 14.27 15.51
CA ASP A 50 3.85 14.93 16.29
C ASP A 50 2.49 14.91 15.58
N LEU A 51 2.47 14.99 14.24
CA LEU A 51 1.26 14.93 13.43
C LEU A 51 0.70 13.50 13.29
N LEU A 52 1.50 12.44 13.48
CA LEU A 52 1.01 11.06 13.40
C LEU A 52 -0.12 10.76 14.39
N SER A 53 -0.10 11.42 15.55
CA SER A 53 -1.14 11.27 16.57
C SER A 53 -2.52 11.80 16.12
N THR A 54 -2.55 12.63 15.08
CA THR A 54 -3.79 13.19 14.51
C THR A 54 -4.47 12.24 13.52
N LEU A 55 -3.79 11.17 13.10
CA LEU A 55 -4.35 10.18 12.19
C LEU A 55 -5.19 9.15 12.94
N PRO A 56 -6.17 8.50 12.27
CA PRO A 56 -6.97 7.44 12.87
C PRO A 56 -6.11 6.32 13.48
N SER A 57 -6.35 5.96 14.73
CA SER A 57 -5.66 4.89 15.45
C SER A 57 -6.65 3.76 15.77
N PRO A 58 -6.26 2.47 15.66
CA PRO A 58 -4.91 1.94 15.43
C PRO A 58 -4.49 1.84 13.95
N ASP A 59 -5.32 2.27 13.01
CA ASP A 59 -5.08 2.05 11.57
C ASP A 59 -3.84 2.75 11.01
N SER A 60 -3.44 3.90 11.58
CA SER A 60 -2.23 4.63 11.19
C SER A 60 -0.93 4.08 11.80
N CYS A 61 -0.98 3.00 12.58
CA CYS A 61 0.18 2.50 13.32
C CYS A 61 1.09 1.56 12.50
N LEU A 62 0.71 1.13 11.29
CA LEU A 62 1.55 0.30 10.42
C LEU A 62 2.41 1.19 9.52
N LEU A 63 3.74 1.19 9.72
CA LEU A 63 4.68 2.03 8.98
C LEU A 63 5.64 1.16 8.14
N HIS A 64 5.79 1.50 6.87
CA HIS A 64 6.83 0.90 6.02
C HIS A 64 8.21 1.47 6.37
N VAL A 65 9.28 0.73 6.08
CA VAL A 65 10.65 1.28 5.99
C VAL A 65 11.44 0.44 4.99
N SER A 66 12.22 1.05 4.09
CA SER A 66 13.15 0.26 3.28
C SER A 66 14.56 0.29 3.86
N PRO A 67 15.16 -0.87 4.19
CA PRO A 67 16.57 -0.92 4.58
C PRO A 67 17.49 -0.34 3.51
N MET A 68 17.08 -0.32 2.23
CA MET A 68 17.92 0.15 1.13
C MET A 68 18.26 1.64 1.24
N HIS A 69 17.43 2.43 1.90
CA HIS A 69 17.72 3.84 2.21
C HIS A 69 18.85 4.03 3.24
N PHE A 70 19.32 2.96 3.87
CA PHE A 70 20.36 2.94 4.90
C PHE A 70 21.58 2.10 4.49
N LEU A 71 21.77 1.86 3.19
CA LEU A 71 22.90 1.09 2.67
C LEU A 71 24.25 1.71 3.03
N GLU A 72 24.30 3.03 3.06
CA GLU A 72 25.52 3.80 3.24
C GLU A 72 25.51 4.58 4.55
N ILE A 73 24.51 5.43 4.73
CA ILE A 73 24.43 6.38 5.84
C ILE A 73 23.01 6.42 6.43
N PRO A 74 22.87 6.37 7.76
CA PRO A 74 23.86 5.94 8.74
C PRO A 74 24.30 4.47 8.52
N SER A 75 25.54 4.15 8.90
CA SER A 75 26.04 2.76 8.81
C SER A 75 25.20 1.80 9.65
N THR A 76 25.18 0.52 9.28
CA THR A 76 24.48 -0.54 10.02
C THR A 76 24.88 -0.60 11.50
N THR A 77 26.16 -0.41 11.80
CA THR A 77 26.69 -0.30 13.18
C THR A 77 26.15 0.91 13.93
N THR A 78 25.96 2.04 13.25
CA THR A 78 25.39 3.25 13.83
C THR A 78 23.91 3.06 14.14
N VAL A 79 23.14 2.48 13.21
CA VAL A 79 21.71 2.16 13.40
C VAL A 79 21.53 1.21 14.60
N ALA A 80 22.35 0.16 14.69
CA ALA A 80 22.33 -0.77 15.82
C ALA A 80 22.63 -0.06 17.16
N ARG A 81 23.61 0.85 17.18
CA ARG A 81 23.97 1.64 18.38
C ARG A 81 22.89 2.63 18.80
N ILE A 82 22.16 3.22 17.84
CA ILE A 82 20.98 4.05 18.13
C ILE A 82 19.89 3.20 18.81
N GLY A 83 19.78 1.93 18.42
CA GLY A 83 18.80 0.97 18.94
C GLY A 83 17.65 0.71 17.96
N GLY A 84 17.94 0.74 16.66
CA GLY A 84 16.99 0.40 15.60
C GLY A 84 16.06 1.54 15.18
N VAL A 85 15.15 1.22 14.26
CA VAL A 85 14.32 2.20 13.54
C VAL A 85 13.42 2.99 14.49
N ARG A 86 12.83 2.34 15.49
CA ARG A 86 11.93 2.97 16.48
C ARG A 86 12.59 4.15 17.20
N ARG A 87 13.78 3.91 17.76
CA ARG A 87 14.55 4.96 18.44
C ARG A 87 15.02 6.02 17.46
N MET A 88 15.42 5.62 16.25
CA MET A 88 15.90 6.53 15.22
C MET A 88 14.84 7.56 14.79
N VAL A 89 13.56 7.14 14.68
CA VAL A 89 12.47 8.04 14.29
C VAL A 89 11.67 8.60 15.48
N GLY A 90 12.08 8.31 16.71
CA GLY A 90 11.43 8.81 17.92
C GLY A 90 10.03 8.24 18.18
N LEU A 91 9.68 7.10 17.59
CA LEU A 91 8.38 6.45 17.79
C LEU A 91 8.49 5.30 18.80
N GLN A 92 7.64 5.32 19.81
CA GLN A 92 7.54 4.30 20.85
C GLN A 92 6.11 3.75 20.90
N GLY A 93 5.90 2.62 21.58
CA GLY A 93 4.56 2.06 21.80
C GLY A 93 4.03 1.24 20.62
N ASN A 94 2.83 1.58 20.12
CA ASN A 94 2.00 0.72 19.28
C ASN A 94 2.34 0.72 17.78
N TYR A 95 3.29 1.55 17.33
CA TYR A 95 3.69 1.58 15.92
C TYR A 95 4.40 0.30 15.54
N LEU A 96 4.02 -0.31 14.41
CA LEU A 96 4.65 -1.50 13.86
C LEU A 96 5.42 -1.14 12.60
N PHE A 97 6.67 -1.58 12.53
CA PHE A 97 7.54 -1.35 11.38
C PHE A 97 7.58 -2.57 10.47
N PHE A 98 7.25 -2.33 9.21
CA PHE A 98 7.29 -3.31 8.13
C PHE A 98 8.45 -2.98 7.20
N ALA A 99 9.50 -3.80 7.23
CA ALA A 99 10.69 -3.61 6.42
C ALA A 99 10.62 -4.38 5.10
N SER A 100 10.72 -3.70 3.96
CA SER A 100 10.84 -4.38 2.66
C SER A 100 12.00 -3.82 1.84
N PRO A 101 12.67 -4.61 0.98
CA PRO A 101 13.73 -4.08 0.13
C PRO A 101 13.21 -2.99 -0.82
N ARG A 102 11.96 -3.14 -1.28
CA ARG A 102 11.32 -2.23 -2.23
C ARG A 102 10.93 -0.92 -1.55
N ASP A 103 11.23 0.20 -2.19
CA ASP A 103 10.59 1.49 -1.88
C ASP A 103 9.35 1.62 -2.76
N SER A 104 8.16 1.66 -2.16
CA SER A 104 6.91 1.80 -2.90
C SER A 104 6.82 3.14 -3.66
N ILE A 105 7.47 4.22 -3.19
CA ILE A 105 7.44 5.55 -3.84
C ILE A 105 8.43 5.61 -5.00
N GLU A 106 9.71 5.35 -4.73
CA GLU A 106 10.81 5.72 -5.65
C GLU A 106 11.60 4.54 -6.25
N CYS A 107 11.34 3.28 -5.90
CA CYS A 107 12.12 2.16 -6.45
C CYS A 107 11.35 1.21 -7.39
N LEU A 108 11.82 1.21 -8.63
CA LEU A 108 12.08 0.00 -9.38
C LEU A 108 13.46 -0.53 -8.94
N PRO A 109 13.64 -1.76 -8.42
CA PRO A 109 14.93 -2.39 -8.61
C PRO A 109 15.20 -2.41 -10.13
N SER A 110 16.38 -1.94 -10.55
CA SER A 110 16.82 -2.13 -11.93
C SER A 110 17.05 -3.64 -12.13
N SER A 111 16.00 -4.34 -12.58
CA SER A 111 16.01 -5.79 -12.82
C SER A 111 17.09 -6.25 -13.80
N GLU A 112 17.67 -5.29 -14.55
CA GLU A 112 18.74 -5.47 -15.53
C GLU A 112 20.06 -5.90 -14.89
N SER A 113 20.33 -5.52 -13.64
CA SER A 113 21.64 -5.77 -13.00
C SER A 113 21.60 -6.78 -11.84
N SER A 114 20.42 -7.35 -11.54
CA SER A 114 20.27 -8.44 -10.57
C SER A 114 20.96 -9.71 -11.09
N ASN A 115 21.83 -10.31 -10.26
CA ASN A 115 22.62 -11.48 -10.64
C ASN A 115 22.40 -12.64 -9.66
N LYS A 116 23.24 -13.69 -9.70
CA LYS A 116 23.07 -14.87 -8.82
C LYS A 116 23.35 -14.60 -7.33
N PHE A 117 24.00 -13.50 -7.00
CA PHE A 117 24.45 -13.16 -5.65
C PHE A 117 23.48 -12.26 -4.89
N GLY A 118 22.67 -11.47 -5.61
CA GLY A 118 21.71 -10.56 -5.00
C GLY A 118 20.99 -9.69 -6.02
N PRO A 119 19.92 -9.01 -5.61
CA PRO A 119 19.30 -7.95 -6.37
C PRO A 119 20.16 -6.68 -6.33
N SER A 120 19.96 -5.83 -7.34
CA SER A 120 20.62 -4.53 -7.45
C SER A 120 19.63 -3.39 -7.24
N PHE A 121 20.04 -2.40 -6.47
CA PHE A 121 19.24 -1.22 -6.12
C PHE A 121 19.94 0.05 -6.56
N GLU A 122 19.17 1.01 -7.07
CA GLU A 122 19.65 2.36 -7.33
C GLU A 122 19.37 3.22 -6.08
N THR A 123 20.38 3.96 -5.65
CA THR A 123 20.30 4.91 -4.54
C THR A 123 20.76 6.29 -5.04
N PRO A 124 20.55 7.37 -4.26
CA PRO A 124 21.11 8.68 -4.60
C PRO A 124 22.64 8.69 -4.79
N CYS A 125 23.34 7.68 -4.27
CA CYS A 125 24.79 7.53 -4.37
C CYS A 125 25.24 6.49 -5.41
N GLY A 126 24.29 5.94 -6.18
CA GLY A 126 24.53 5.03 -7.28
C GLY A 126 23.98 3.62 -7.05
N ARG A 127 24.46 2.69 -7.87
CA ARG A 127 23.97 1.30 -7.92
C ARG A 127 24.71 0.40 -6.93
N HIS A 128 23.96 -0.38 -6.16
CA HIS A 128 24.50 -1.34 -5.21
C HIS A 128 23.89 -2.73 -5.43
N LEU A 129 24.77 -3.74 -5.53
CA LEU A 129 24.38 -5.15 -5.46
C LEU A 129 24.33 -5.59 -3.99
N VAL A 130 23.17 -6.01 -3.52
CA VAL A 130 22.97 -6.34 -2.10
C VAL A 130 22.80 -7.85 -1.93
N LYS A 131 23.76 -8.48 -1.24
CA LYS A 131 23.70 -9.91 -0.92
C LYS A 131 22.78 -10.19 0.28
N PRO A 132 22.19 -11.40 0.40
CA PRO A 132 21.36 -11.78 1.56
C PRO A 132 22.02 -11.52 2.92
N ALA A 133 23.31 -11.82 3.07
CA ALA A 133 24.05 -11.52 4.31
C ALA A 133 24.05 -10.03 4.68
N LYS A 134 24.29 -9.13 3.72
CA LYS A 134 24.27 -7.69 4.00
C LYS A 134 22.86 -7.21 4.31
N TYR A 135 21.86 -7.73 3.59
CA TYR A 135 20.47 -7.38 3.82
C TYR A 135 19.98 -7.79 5.22
N VAL A 136 20.24 -9.04 5.64
CA VAL A 136 19.85 -9.53 6.98
C VAL A 136 20.58 -8.77 8.08
N GLU A 137 21.84 -8.39 7.89
CA GLU A 137 22.58 -7.52 8.81
C GLU A 137 21.86 -6.16 9.01
N MET A 138 21.42 -5.54 7.91
CA MET A 138 20.71 -4.27 7.94
C MET A 138 19.32 -4.38 8.57
N VAL A 139 18.55 -5.41 8.24
CA VAL A 139 17.25 -5.69 8.85
C VAL A 139 17.41 -5.90 10.36
N SER A 140 18.40 -6.69 10.78
CA SER A 140 18.68 -6.94 12.20
C SER A 140 19.05 -5.66 12.95
N ALA A 141 19.84 -4.77 12.33
CA ALA A 141 20.17 -3.48 12.93
C ALA A 141 18.96 -2.54 13.03
N LEU A 142 18.06 -2.55 12.03
CA LEU A 142 16.83 -1.77 12.06
C LEU A 142 15.82 -2.32 13.07
N ASN A 143 15.82 -3.63 13.31
CA ASN A 143 14.94 -4.34 14.24
C ASN A 143 13.43 -4.04 14.03
N PRO A 144 12.88 -4.26 12.81
CA PRO A 144 11.46 -4.10 12.52
C PRO A 144 10.60 -5.22 13.13
N ASP A 145 9.26 -5.07 13.11
CA ASP A 145 8.33 -6.14 13.53
C ASP A 145 8.19 -7.23 12.47
N VAL A 146 8.09 -6.78 11.22
CA VAL A 146 7.90 -7.61 10.04
C VAL A 146 8.96 -7.24 9.01
N TRP A 147 9.50 -8.22 8.31
CA TRP A 147 10.42 -7.97 7.21
C TRP A 147 10.20 -8.95 6.06
N VAL A 148 10.61 -8.55 4.86
CA VAL A 148 10.41 -9.30 3.61
C VAL A 148 11.73 -9.85 3.10
N SER A 149 11.78 -11.11 2.66
CA SER A 149 12.98 -11.66 2.02
C SER A 149 13.32 -10.94 0.71
N LEU A 150 14.60 -10.94 0.31
CA LEU A 150 14.99 -10.42 -1.01
C LEU A 150 14.29 -11.17 -2.15
N ALA A 151 13.93 -10.44 -3.20
CA ALA A 151 13.28 -10.96 -4.40
C ALA A 151 13.94 -10.42 -5.68
N ASP A 152 13.87 -11.21 -6.75
CA ASP A 152 14.26 -10.79 -8.10
C ASP A 152 12.99 -10.44 -8.87
N GLU A 153 12.53 -9.20 -8.75
CA GLU A 153 11.35 -8.71 -9.50
C GLU A 153 11.73 -8.43 -10.96
N VAL A 154 10.87 -8.83 -11.89
CA VAL A 154 11.09 -8.70 -13.33
C VAL A 154 9.85 -8.12 -14.02
N PRO A 155 10.03 -7.31 -15.07
CA PRO A 155 8.90 -6.77 -15.82
C PRO A 155 8.22 -7.81 -16.71
N ALA A 156 6.99 -7.50 -17.12
CA ALA A 156 6.13 -8.43 -17.89
C ALA A 156 6.76 -8.88 -19.22
N TRP A 157 7.59 -8.03 -19.85
CA TRP A 157 8.19 -8.30 -21.16
C TRP A 157 9.49 -9.13 -21.12
N VAL A 158 9.92 -9.66 -19.96
CA VAL A 158 11.11 -10.52 -19.92
C VAL A 158 10.85 -11.88 -20.57
N LEU A 159 11.89 -12.47 -21.14
CA LEU A 159 11.83 -13.84 -21.66
C LEU A 159 11.48 -14.85 -20.55
N ALA A 160 10.73 -15.90 -20.90
CA ALA A 160 10.32 -16.96 -19.97
C ALA A 160 11.50 -17.55 -19.16
N LYS A 161 12.68 -17.70 -19.79
CA LYS A 161 13.91 -18.15 -19.10
C LYS A 161 14.36 -17.18 -18.00
N ARG A 162 14.28 -15.87 -18.23
CA ARG A 162 14.64 -14.84 -17.24
C ARG A 162 13.65 -14.80 -16.09
N ASN A 163 12.35 -14.97 -16.38
CA ASN A 163 11.31 -15.07 -15.37
C ASN A 163 11.51 -16.30 -14.46
N ARG A 164 11.70 -17.49 -15.05
CA ARG A 164 12.02 -18.71 -14.29
C ARG A 164 13.27 -18.56 -13.41
N THR A 165 14.29 -17.87 -13.93
CA THR A 165 15.51 -17.57 -13.16
C THR A 165 15.23 -16.66 -11.97
N SER A 166 14.30 -15.71 -12.12
CA SER A 166 13.88 -14.78 -11.07
C SER A 166 13.22 -15.51 -9.89
N VAL A 167 12.33 -16.47 -10.18
CA VAL A 167 11.70 -17.33 -9.18
C VAL A 167 12.75 -18.16 -8.45
N TYR A 168 13.66 -18.81 -9.19
CA TYR A 168 14.72 -19.61 -8.60
C TYR A 168 15.61 -18.79 -7.65
N ARG A 169 16.04 -17.59 -8.06
CA ARG A 169 16.85 -16.69 -7.23
C ARG A 169 16.11 -16.24 -5.97
N THR A 170 14.83 -15.88 -6.10
CA THR A 170 13.99 -15.44 -4.98
C THR A 170 13.88 -16.54 -3.92
N VAL A 171 13.59 -17.79 -4.32
CA VAL A 171 13.51 -18.92 -3.39
C VAL A 171 14.87 -19.21 -2.76
N LYS A 172 15.96 -19.16 -3.55
CA LYS A 172 17.31 -19.36 -3.03
C LYS A 172 17.69 -18.29 -2.00
N TRP A 173 17.41 -17.02 -2.27
CA TRP A 173 17.71 -15.92 -1.34
C TRP A 173 16.84 -15.98 -0.08
N LEU A 174 15.61 -16.46 -0.17
CA LEU A 174 14.80 -16.78 1.00
C LEU A 174 15.48 -17.82 1.89
N ASP A 175 15.96 -18.93 1.31
CA ASP A 175 16.66 -19.98 2.05
C ASP A 175 17.93 -19.43 2.72
N GLU A 176 18.71 -18.58 2.03
CA GLU A 176 19.86 -17.87 2.61
C GLU A 176 19.45 -16.93 3.75
N CYS A 177 18.37 -16.15 3.59
CA CYS A 177 17.86 -15.24 4.61
C CYS A 177 17.42 -15.98 5.88
N ILE A 178 16.76 -17.13 5.74
CA ILE A 178 16.34 -17.98 6.87
C ILE A 178 17.57 -18.53 7.61
N ALA A 179 18.57 -19.02 6.88
CA ALA A 179 19.79 -19.57 7.49
C ALA A 179 20.57 -18.51 8.30
N LEU A 180 20.50 -17.25 7.90
CA LEU A 180 21.20 -16.13 8.53
C LEU A 180 20.44 -15.51 9.72
N ASN A 181 19.17 -15.88 9.93
CA ASN A 181 18.35 -15.42 11.05
C ASN A 181 17.77 -16.59 11.87
N PRO A 182 18.62 -17.45 12.48
CA PRO A 182 18.17 -18.69 13.12
C PRO A 182 17.29 -18.46 14.37
N LYS A 183 17.39 -17.29 15.00
CA LYS A 183 16.61 -16.95 16.19
C LYS A 183 15.14 -16.64 15.87
N ASN A 184 14.84 -16.23 14.64
CA ASN A 184 13.50 -15.95 14.13
C ASN A 184 12.66 -15.03 15.06
N GLU A 185 13.29 -13.98 15.60
CA GLU A 185 12.65 -13.06 16.56
C GLU A 185 11.68 -12.07 15.88
N MET A 186 11.83 -11.84 14.57
CA MET A 186 11.01 -10.94 13.74
C MET A 186 10.18 -11.75 12.73
N MET A 187 8.97 -11.29 12.41
CA MET A 187 8.12 -11.99 11.42
C MET A 187 8.70 -11.84 10.01
N LEU A 188 9.10 -12.97 9.40
CA LEU A 188 9.57 -13.01 8.01
C LEU A 188 8.41 -13.29 7.05
N LEU A 189 8.25 -12.44 6.03
CA LEU A 189 7.41 -12.73 4.87
C LEU A 189 8.26 -13.22 3.70
N GLY A 190 7.87 -14.36 3.13
CA GLY A 190 8.48 -14.88 1.92
C GLY A 190 7.99 -14.12 0.69
N ALA A 191 8.91 -13.63 -0.13
CA ALA A 191 8.57 -12.91 -1.35
C ALA A 191 8.10 -13.85 -2.47
N ILE A 192 7.00 -13.50 -3.13
CA ILE A 192 6.43 -14.22 -4.27
C ILE A 192 6.54 -13.34 -5.51
N VAL A 193 7.27 -13.86 -6.51
CA VAL A 193 7.45 -13.24 -7.83
C VAL A 193 6.96 -14.19 -8.92
N GLY A 194 7.29 -13.92 -10.20
CA GLY A 194 6.91 -14.76 -11.34
C GLY A 194 6.33 -13.98 -12.53
N GLY A 195 6.43 -12.63 -12.52
CA GLY A 195 5.97 -11.77 -13.61
C GLY A 195 4.53 -12.06 -14.04
N SER A 196 4.28 -12.03 -15.35
CA SER A 196 2.98 -12.33 -15.97
C SER A 196 2.79 -13.82 -16.33
N SER A 197 3.56 -14.75 -15.75
CA SER A 197 3.35 -16.19 -15.98
C SER A 197 2.60 -16.83 -14.82
N ILE A 198 1.42 -17.37 -15.13
CA ILE A 198 0.60 -18.15 -14.20
C ILE A 198 1.40 -19.32 -13.61
N GLU A 199 2.16 -20.04 -14.43
CA GLU A 199 2.95 -21.18 -13.99
C GLU A 199 4.09 -20.79 -13.04
N GLU A 200 4.80 -19.70 -13.34
CA GLU A 200 5.89 -19.21 -12.49
C GLU A 200 5.37 -18.60 -11.19
N ARG A 201 4.23 -17.88 -11.22
CA ARG A 201 3.51 -17.41 -10.02
C ARG A 201 3.11 -18.57 -9.10
N LYS A 202 2.47 -19.60 -9.67
CA LYS A 202 2.09 -20.83 -8.96
C LYS A 202 3.32 -21.54 -8.37
N ARG A 203 4.39 -21.68 -9.17
CA ARG A 203 5.64 -22.32 -8.72
C ARG A 203 6.25 -21.56 -7.54
N CYS A 204 6.37 -20.24 -7.66
CA CYS A 204 6.96 -19.42 -6.60
C CYS A 204 6.15 -19.50 -5.31
N ALA A 205 4.81 -19.36 -5.40
CA ALA A 205 3.91 -19.47 -4.26
C ALA A 205 4.04 -20.83 -3.56
N LYS A 206 4.05 -21.93 -4.32
CA LYS A 206 4.23 -23.29 -3.79
C LYS A 206 5.58 -23.50 -3.13
N GLU A 207 6.67 -23.05 -3.75
CA GLU A 207 8.01 -23.22 -3.17
C GLU A 207 8.18 -22.42 -1.88
N VAL A 208 7.73 -21.16 -1.88
CA VAL A 208 7.84 -20.28 -0.72
C VAL A 208 6.96 -20.78 0.45
N SER A 209 5.78 -21.34 0.17
CA SER A 209 4.89 -21.87 1.21
C SER A 209 5.42 -23.11 1.94
N LEU A 210 6.40 -23.82 1.36
CA LEU A 210 7.10 -24.92 2.02
C LEU A 210 8.11 -24.46 3.07
N ARG A 211 8.50 -23.18 3.08
CA ARG A 211 9.47 -22.63 4.05
C ARG A 211 8.77 -22.14 5.31
N ASN A 212 9.53 -22.06 6.41
CA ASN A 212 9.04 -21.54 7.69
C ASN A 212 8.95 -20.01 7.69
N VAL A 213 8.01 -19.46 6.91
CA VAL A 213 7.70 -18.03 6.85
C VAL A 213 6.42 -17.70 7.63
N SER A 214 6.33 -16.49 8.18
CA SER A 214 5.15 -16.00 8.91
C SER A 214 4.02 -15.52 8.00
N GLY A 215 4.32 -15.32 6.72
CA GLY A 215 3.37 -14.92 5.69
C GLY A 215 4.04 -14.64 4.37
N PHE A 216 3.35 -13.94 3.49
CA PHE A 216 3.75 -13.79 2.09
C PHE A 216 3.69 -12.33 1.68
N TRP A 217 4.74 -11.91 0.98
CA TRP A 217 4.81 -10.62 0.30
C TRP A 217 4.70 -10.86 -1.20
N ILE A 218 3.73 -10.24 -1.85
CA ILE A 218 3.41 -10.48 -3.25
C ILE A 218 3.86 -9.27 -4.07
N GLY A 219 4.93 -9.48 -4.83
CA GLY A 219 5.56 -8.45 -5.67
C GLY A 219 5.31 -8.64 -7.16
N GLY A 220 5.98 -7.84 -7.99
CA GLY A 220 5.93 -7.95 -9.44
C GLY A 220 4.60 -7.56 -10.08
N PHE A 221 3.76 -6.81 -9.37
CA PHE A 221 2.60 -6.11 -9.94
C PHE A 221 2.93 -4.62 -10.12
N GLY A 222 2.37 -4.02 -11.16
CA GLY A 222 2.72 -2.68 -11.63
C GLY A 222 3.98 -2.64 -12.49
N TYR A 223 4.40 -3.77 -13.07
CA TYR A 223 5.62 -3.89 -13.89
C TYR A 223 5.31 -4.22 -15.36
N GLY A 224 4.17 -3.74 -15.84
CA GLY A 224 3.76 -3.83 -17.24
C GLY A 224 2.76 -4.94 -17.55
N GLU A 225 2.26 -5.66 -16.54
CA GLU A 225 1.14 -6.59 -16.74
C GLU A 225 -0.15 -5.82 -17.06
N GLY A 226 -1.00 -6.40 -17.91
CA GLY A 226 -2.34 -5.86 -18.14
C GLY A 226 -3.21 -5.99 -16.89
N ILE A 227 -4.12 -5.02 -16.66
CA ILE A 227 -5.08 -5.07 -15.56
C ILE A 227 -5.92 -6.36 -15.62
N GLU A 228 -6.33 -6.77 -16.83
CA GLU A 228 -7.11 -7.99 -17.08
C GLU A 228 -6.38 -9.30 -16.75
N GLU A 229 -5.04 -9.27 -16.66
CA GLU A 229 -4.24 -10.46 -16.31
C GLU A 229 -4.18 -10.69 -14.80
N ARG A 230 -4.38 -9.64 -13.99
CA ARG A 230 -4.19 -9.66 -12.54
C ARG A 230 -5.07 -10.69 -11.81
N PRO A 231 -6.37 -10.87 -12.13
CA PRO A 231 -7.20 -11.86 -11.45
C PRO A 231 -6.62 -13.27 -11.55
N ALA A 232 -6.24 -13.70 -12.77
CA ALA A 232 -5.71 -15.04 -13.01
C ALA A 232 -4.35 -15.26 -12.33
N LEU A 233 -3.50 -14.23 -12.30
CA LEU A 233 -2.22 -14.29 -11.59
C LEU A 233 -2.42 -14.38 -10.06
N LEU A 234 -3.34 -13.61 -9.50
CA LEU A 234 -3.68 -13.66 -8.08
C LEU A 234 -4.27 -15.00 -7.70
N ASP A 235 -5.21 -15.54 -8.48
CA ASP A 235 -5.82 -16.85 -8.21
C ASP A 235 -4.77 -17.96 -8.18
N ALA A 236 -3.84 -17.95 -9.16
CA ALA A 236 -2.73 -18.90 -9.20
C ALA A 236 -1.80 -18.83 -7.99
N ILE A 237 -1.62 -17.64 -7.40
CA ILE A 237 -0.87 -17.48 -6.14
C ILE A 237 -1.71 -18.04 -4.98
N MET A 238 -2.93 -17.51 -4.81
CA MET A 238 -3.77 -17.76 -3.63
C MET A 238 -4.15 -19.22 -3.45
N GLU A 239 -4.32 -19.99 -4.52
CA GLU A 239 -4.58 -21.44 -4.46
C GLU A 239 -3.43 -22.24 -3.82
N ASN A 240 -2.24 -21.67 -3.75
CA ASN A 240 -1.03 -22.33 -3.25
C ASN A 240 -0.55 -21.76 -1.90
N LEU A 241 -1.30 -20.80 -1.34
CA LEU A 241 -0.98 -20.19 -0.06
C LEU A 241 -1.87 -20.73 1.06
N PRO A 242 -1.29 -21.03 2.24
CA PRO A 242 -2.07 -21.38 3.40
C PRO A 242 -2.94 -20.20 3.84
N ASP A 243 -4.07 -20.54 4.44
CA ASP A 243 -5.16 -19.60 4.71
C ASP A 243 -5.03 -18.85 6.03
N ASP A 244 -4.20 -19.35 6.93
CA ASP A 244 -3.93 -18.85 8.28
C ASP A 244 -2.77 -17.83 8.33
N LYS A 245 -2.10 -17.60 7.19
CA LYS A 245 -0.94 -16.69 7.10
C LYS A 245 -1.28 -15.39 6.40
N MET A 246 -0.63 -14.32 6.86
CA MET A 246 -0.76 -12.96 6.35
C MET A 246 -0.29 -12.82 4.91
N ARG A 247 -0.99 -12.01 4.11
CA ARG A 247 -0.69 -11.72 2.72
C ARG A 247 -0.60 -10.21 2.50
N GLN A 248 0.58 -9.74 2.13
CA GLN A 248 0.81 -8.35 1.72
C GLN A 248 0.97 -8.32 0.21
N ILE A 249 0.37 -7.34 -0.47
CA ILE A 249 0.63 -7.05 -1.88
C ILE A 249 1.21 -5.65 -2.04
N SER A 250 2.10 -5.49 -3.02
CA SER A 250 2.63 -4.17 -3.37
C SER A 250 2.35 -3.77 -4.81
N GLY A 251 2.02 -2.49 -5.02
CA GLY A 251 1.76 -1.90 -6.33
C GLY A 251 0.29 -1.84 -6.76
N PHE A 252 -0.63 -2.09 -5.84
CA PHE A 252 -2.07 -1.91 -6.09
C PHE A 252 -2.51 -0.53 -5.61
N GLU A 253 -3.16 0.22 -6.49
CA GLU A 253 -3.75 1.51 -6.19
C GLU A 253 -5.28 1.41 -6.28
N LEU A 254 -5.98 2.53 -6.17
CA LEU A 254 -7.43 2.55 -6.34
C LEU A 254 -7.78 2.54 -7.85
N PRO A 255 -8.65 1.63 -8.33
CA PRO A 255 -9.57 0.76 -7.57
C PRO A 255 -9.07 -0.67 -7.27
N GLU A 256 -7.88 -1.05 -7.73
CA GLU A 256 -7.39 -2.43 -7.69
C GLU A 256 -7.22 -3.01 -6.28
N ILE A 257 -7.04 -2.17 -5.26
CA ILE A 257 -7.04 -2.63 -3.87
C ILE A 257 -8.30 -3.44 -3.51
N LEU A 258 -9.46 -3.09 -4.07
CA LEU A 258 -10.71 -3.82 -3.82
C LEU A 258 -10.69 -5.22 -4.42
N GLU A 259 -10.07 -5.37 -5.59
CA GLU A 259 -9.85 -6.67 -6.22
C GLU A 259 -8.87 -7.52 -5.38
N GLY A 260 -7.78 -6.91 -4.92
CA GLY A 260 -6.84 -7.58 -4.00
C GLY A 260 -7.53 -8.06 -2.71
N ILE A 261 -8.40 -7.24 -2.13
CA ILE A 261 -9.21 -7.61 -0.95
C ILE A 261 -10.14 -8.76 -1.30
N ALA A 262 -10.83 -8.69 -2.45
CA ALA A 262 -11.69 -9.77 -2.94
C ALA A 262 -10.92 -11.09 -3.14
N SER A 263 -9.65 -11.04 -3.52
CA SER A 263 -8.77 -12.20 -3.65
C SER A 263 -8.16 -12.67 -2.31
N GLY A 264 -8.40 -11.96 -1.21
CA GLY A 264 -7.96 -12.33 0.13
C GLY A 264 -6.57 -11.82 0.52
N ILE A 265 -6.18 -10.64 0.04
CA ILE A 265 -5.01 -9.89 0.53
C ILE A 265 -5.36 -9.15 1.83
N ASP A 266 -4.41 -9.13 2.76
CA ASP A 266 -4.56 -8.50 4.08
C ASP A 266 -3.92 -7.10 4.18
N LEU A 267 -2.81 -6.86 3.48
CA LEU A 267 -2.04 -5.62 3.63
C LEU A 267 -1.68 -5.00 2.28
N PHE A 268 -1.80 -3.67 2.21
CA PHE A 268 -1.53 -2.85 1.03
C PHE A 268 -0.60 -1.68 1.38
N ASP A 269 0.23 -1.25 0.44
CA ASP A 269 1.01 -0.02 0.61
C ASP A 269 0.18 1.24 0.29
N SER A 270 0.47 2.35 0.97
CA SER A 270 -0.26 3.60 0.83
C SER A 270 0.33 4.55 -0.22
N LYS A 271 1.07 4.03 -1.22
CA LYS A 271 1.76 4.84 -2.25
C LYS A 271 0.81 5.78 -3.00
N TYR A 272 -0.41 5.34 -3.25
CA TYR A 272 -1.44 6.13 -3.92
C TYR A 272 -1.65 7.51 -3.27
N ILE A 273 -1.64 7.57 -1.94
CA ILE A 273 -1.80 8.82 -1.17
C ILE A 273 -0.70 9.83 -1.53
N TYR A 274 0.56 9.39 -1.52
CA TYR A 274 1.71 10.24 -1.87
C TYR A 274 1.57 10.86 -3.27
N HIS A 275 1.16 10.06 -4.26
CA HIS A 275 0.99 10.56 -5.63
C HIS A 275 -0.14 11.58 -5.75
N LEU A 276 -1.25 11.38 -5.04
CA LEU A 276 -2.33 12.37 -4.99
C LEU A 276 -1.85 13.67 -4.35
N THR A 277 -1.21 13.59 -3.20
CA THR A 277 -0.69 14.74 -2.46
C THR A 277 0.27 15.57 -3.31
N VAL A 278 1.29 14.93 -3.92
CA VAL A 278 2.25 15.62 -4.79
C VAL A 278 1.57 16.23 -6.02
N GLY A 279 0.57 15.54 -6.57
CA GLY A 279 -0.25 16.04 -7.68
C GLY A 279 -1.17 17.21 -7.31
N GLY A 280 -1.38 17.50 -6.02
CA GLY A 280 -2.36 18.49 -5.56
C GLY A 280 -3.80 17.99 -5.59
N PHE A 281 -3.99 16.67 -5.54
CA PHE A 281 -5.30 16.03 -5.50
C PHE A 281 -5.72 15.70 -4.07
N ALA A 282 -7.01 15.82 -3.79
CA ALA A 282 -7.62 15.40 -2.54
C ALA A 282 -8.72 14.37 -2.80
N LEU A 283 -8.77 13.31 -1.98
CA LEU A 283 -9.83 12.30 -2.01
C LEU A 283 -11.15 12.89 -1.53
N VAL A 284 -12.26 12.57 -2.22
CA VAL A 284 -13.60 13.09 -1.90
C VAL A 284 -14.72 12.07 -2.01
N PHE A 285 -14.42 10.82 -2.36
CA PHE A 285 -15.46 9.79 -2.45
C PHE A 285 -16.12 9.53 -1.08
N PRO A 286 -17.42 9.20 -1.03
CA PRO A 286 -18.12 8.95 0.22
C PRO A 286 -17.57 7.69 0.92
N LEU A 287 -17.38 7.78 2.24
CA LEU A 287 -16.89 6.67 3.06
C LEU A 287 -18.04 5.77 3.54
N ASN A 288 -19.21 6.34 3.82
CA ASN A 288 -20.36 5.59 4.29
C ASN A 288 -20.98 4.77 3.15
N GLY A 289 -20.74 3.46 3.18
CA GLY A 289 -21.24 2.55 2.16
C GLY A 289 -22.77 2.56 2.03
N VAL A 290 -23.20 2.38 0.78
CA VAL A 290 -24.52 1.90 0.31
C VAL A 290 -25.61 2.96 0.06
N ASN A 291 -25.74 4.05 0.82
CA ASN A 291 -26.93 4.91 0.67
C ASN A 291 -26.71 6.32 0.07
N GLU A 292 -25.50 6.86 0.03
CA GLU A 292 -25.28 8.26 -0.39
C GLU A 292 -24.90 8.43 -1.88
N TYR A 293 -24.67 7.33 -2.61
CA TYR A 293 -24.41 7.42 -4.06
C TYR A 293 -25.66 7.83 -4.87
N GLU A 294 -26.84 7.85 -4.27
CA GLU A 294 -28.10 8.17 -4.95
C GLU A 294 -28.51 9.64 -4.81
N ASP A 295 -28.01 10.40 -3.82
CA ASP A 295 -28.63 11.70 -3.46
C ASP A 295 -27.75 12.97 -3.57
N GLU A 296 -26.41 12.89 -3.62
CA GLU A 296 -25.58 14.13 -3.56
C GLU A 296 -24.31 14.10 -4.42
N VAL A 297 -24.41 13.81 -5.72
CA VAL A 297 -23.38 14.29 -6.65
C VAL A 297 -23.90 15.54 -7.33
N ASP A 298 -23.60 16.70 -6.73
CA ASP A 298 -23.79 17.99 -7.38
C ASP A 298 -23.05 17.97 -8.71
N SER A 299 -23.83 17.85 -9.79
CA SER A 299 -23.35 17.54 -11.13
C SER A 299 -22.69 18.75 -11.82
N GLN A 300 -22.33 19.78 -11.04
CA GLN A 300 -21.90 21.08 -11.57
C GLN A 300 -20.40 21.26 -11.73
N THR A 301 -19.55 20.31 -11.30
CA THR A 301 -18.08 20.51 -11.36
C THR A 301 -17.25 19.36 -11.92
N CYS A 302 -17.85 18.28 -12.43
CA CYS A 302 -17.08 17.23 -13.09
C CYS A 302 -16.79 17.63 -14.56
N ASP A 303 -15.52 17.94 -14.83
CA ASP A 303 -15.00 18.01 -16.20
C ASP A 303 -15.25 16.65 -16.87
N PHE A 304 -15.70 16.65 -18.13
CA PHE A 304 -16.05 15.41 -18.85
C PHE A 304 -14.86 14.44 -18.84
N GLY A 305 -15.02 13.28 -18.21
CA GLY A 305 -13.97 12.26 -18.07
C GLY A 305 -13.09 12.38 -16.80
N SER A 306 -13.48 13.18 -15.82
CA SER A 306 -12.77 13.28 -14.54
C SER A 306 -13.17 12.17 -13.56
N ASP A 307 -12.16 11.58 -12.91
CA ASP A 307 -12.32 10.61 -11.83
C ASP A 307 -12.87 11.29 -10.57
N GLY A 308 -14.18 11.27 -10.36
CA GLY A 308 -14.83 11.95 -9.23
C GLY A 308 -14.59 11.32 -7.85
N THR A 309 -13.66 10.36 -7.74
CA THR A 309 -13.14 9.94 -6.43
C THR A 309 -12.20 10.96 -5.80
N LYS A 310 -11.73 11.94 -6.60
CA LYS A 310 -10.77 12.96 -6.18
C LYS A 310 -11.04 14.31 -6.87
N ILE A 311 -10.61 15.39 -6.23
CA ILE A 311 -10.61 16.74 -6.81
C ILE A 311 -9.18 17.25 -6.98
N ASN A 312 -8.94 18.07 -8.01
CA ASN A 312 -7.67 18.75 -8.22
C ASN A 312 -7.69 20.15 -7.58
N LEU A 313 -7.09 20.29 -6.39
CA LEU A 313 -7.07 21.57 -5.68
C LEU A 313 -6.11 22.60 -6.30
N ARG A 314 -5.41 22.29 -7.40
CA ARG A 314 -4.74 23.31 -8.24
C ARG A 314 -5.72 24.11 -9.10
N ALA A 315 -6.88 23.52 -9.41
CA ALA A 315 -7.82 24.10 -10.36
C ALA A 315 -8.34 25.46 -9.89
N THR A 316 -8.49 26.40 -10.83
CA THR A 316 -8.86 27.79 -10.52
C THR A 316 -10.27 27.93 -9.94
N ILE A 317 -11.15 26.94 -10.16
CA ILE A 317 -12.50 26.88 -9.60
C ILE A 317 -12.49 26.95 -8.06
N TYR A 318 -11.45 26.42 -7.41
CA TYR A 318 -11.36 26.36 -5.96
C TYR A 318 -10.85 27.65 -5.32
N ARG A 319 -10.42 28.66 -6.10
CA ARG A 319 -9.82 29.92 -5.57
C ARG A 319 -10.72 30.70 -4.60
N LYS A 320 -12.04 30.54 -4.72
CA LYS A 320 -13.05 31.23 -3.90
C LYS A 320 -13.91 30.25 -3.10
N ASP A 321 -13.59 28.96 -3.16
CA ASP A 321 -14.36 27.93 -2.47
C ASP A 321 -13.98 27.89 -0.98
N THR A 322 -14.88 28.38 -0.14
CA THR A 322 -14.67 28.48 1.31
C THR A 322 -15.12 27.22 2.07
N SER A 323 -15.59 26.19 1.36
CA SER A 323 -15.92 24.89 1.97
C SER A 323 -14.66 24.11 2.36
N SER A 324 -14.84 23.15 3.27
CA SER A 324 -13.87 22.08 3.57
C SER A 324 -13.62 21.20 2.33
N ILE A 325 -12.56 20.39 2.34
CA ILE A 325 -12.33 19.44 1.24
C ILE A 325 -13.52 18.46 1.14
N VAL A 326 -13.87 17.83 2.25
CA VAL A 326 -15.03 16.94 2.41
C VAL A 326 -15.81 17.38 3.63
N ASP A 327 -17.12 17.51 3.48
CA ASP A 327 -18.00 17.90 4.58
C ASP A 327 -18.04 16.81 5.66
N ASN A 328 -18.07 17.21 6.93
CA ASN A 328 -18.02 16.32 8.10
C ASN A 328 -16.76 15.44 8.21
N CYS A 329 -15.69 15.70 7.44
CA CYS A 329 -14.42 15.01 7.63
C CYS A 329 -13.73 15.49 8.91
N GLU A 330 -13.34 14.54 9.77
CA GLU A 330 -12.75 14.81 11.08
C GLU A 330 -11.23 15.06 11.03
N CYS A 331 -10.62 15.09 9.84
CA CYS A 331 -9.20 15.36 9.72
C CYS A 331 -8.87 16.82 10.05
N TYR A 332 -7.65 17.06 10.57
CA TYR A 332 -7.18 18.41 10.91
C TYR A 332 -7.38 19.40 9.75
N THR A 333 -7.11 18.97 8.52
CA THR A 333 -7.23 19.82 7.34
C THR A 333 -8.66 20.28 7.09
N CYS A 334 -9.64 19.38 7.10
CA CYS A 334 -11.04 19.73 6.85
C CYS A 334 -11.65 20.55 7.99
N GLN A 335 -11.21 20.33 9.23
CA GLN A 335 -11.70 21.08 10.39
C GLN A 335 -11.20 22.52 10.47
N ASN A 336 -10.04 22.83 9.86
CA ASN A 336 -9.35 24.11 10.06
C ASN A 336 -9.11 24.91 8.78
N HIS A 337 -9.23 24.29 7.60
CA HIS A 337 -8.85 24.91 6.34
C HIS A 337 -9.89 24.70 5.24
N THR A 338 -9.88 25.63 4.28
CA THR A 338 -10.80 25.64 3.15
C THR A 338 -10.09 25.22 1.86
N ARG A 339 -10.87 24.79 0.86
CA ARG A 339 -10.37 24.48 -0.49
C ARG A 339 -9.64 25.70 -1.11
N ALA A 340 -10.14 26.91 -0.89
CA ALA A 340 -9.50 28.14 -1.34
C ALA A 340 -8.13 28.38 -0.70
N TYR A 341 -8.00 28.12 0.60
CA TYR A 341 -6.71 28.27 1.28
C TYR A 341 -5.69 27.26 0.77
N ILE A 342 -6.09 25.99 0.60
CA ILE A 342 -5.20 24.96 0.07
C ILE A 342 -4.83 25.25 -1.39
N ASN A 343 -5.78 25.69 -2.21
CA ASN A 343 -5.52 26.14 -3.58
C ASN A 343 -4.49 27.29 -3.62
N HIS A 344 -4.61 28.25 -2.70
CA HIS A 344 -3.63 29.33 -2.56
C HIS A 344 -2.24 28.77 -2.25
N LEU A 345 -2.09 27.94 -1.21
CA LEU A 345 -0.81 27.37 -0.81
C LEU A 345 -0.14 26.56 -1.94
N ILE A 346 -0.92 25.75 -2.67
CA ILE A 346 -0.38 24.97 -3.80
C ILE A 346 0.15 25.90 -4.90
N ASN A 347 -0.59 26.98 -5.21
CA ASN A 347 -0.24 27.91 -6.28
C ASN A 347 0.87 28.89 -5.90
N THR A 348 1.09 29.12 -4.60
CA THR A 348 2.25 29.89 -4.09
C THR A 348 3.45 29.00 -3.77
N HIS A 349 3.38 27.69 -4.07
CA HIS A 349 4.44 26.71 -3.83
C HIS A 349 4.86 26.59 -2.36
N GLU A 350 3.91 26.76 -1.44
CA GLU A 350 4.13 26.59 0.00
C GLU A 350 4.08 25.10 0.38
N MET A 351 5.12 24.62 1.09
CA MET A 351 5.24 23.21 1.51
C MET A 351 4.10 22.75 2.43
N LEU A 352 3.45 23.70 3.11
CA LEU A 352 2.30 23.43 3.97
C LEU A 352 1.14 22.81 3.19
N ALA A 353 1.01 23.09 1.88
CA ALA A 353 0.00 22.47 1.03
C ALA A 353 0.09 20.94 1.06
N GLN A 354 1.30 20.39 0.88
CA GLN A 354 1.50 18.94 0.86
C GLN A 354 1.25 18.32 2.24
N ILE A 355 1.60 19.01 3.33
CA ILE A 355 1.33 18.54 4.69
C ILE A 355 -0.18 18.41 4.92
N LEU A 356 -0.94 19.46 4.60
CA LEU A 356 -2.40 19.47 4.77
C LEU A 356 -3.10 18.43 3.87
N LEU A 357 -2.66 18.29 2.64
CA LEU A 357 -3.18 17.27 1.72
C LEU A 357 -2.87 15.85 2.18
N GLU A 358 -1.65 15.59 2.67
CA GLU A 358 -1.26 14.26 3.15
C GLU A 358 -2.07 13.86 4.38
N ILE A 359 -2.29 14.78 5.33
CA ILE A 359 -3.16 14.54 6.49
C ILE A 359 -4.56 14.14 6.04
N HIS A 360 -5.15 14.91 5.12
CA HIS A 360 -6.49 14.63 4.59
C HIS A 360 -6.55 13.29 3.87
N ASN A 361 -5.69 13.09 2.87
CA ASN A 361 -5.69 11.89 2.04
C ASN A 361 -5.41 10.63 2.88
N THR A 362 -4.51 10.71 3.86
CA THR A 362 -4.23 9.60 4.77
C THR A 362 -5.44 9.29 5.66
N HIS A 363 -6.03 10.30 6.29
CA HIS A 363 -7.24 10.12 7.11
C HIS A 363 -8.39 9.49 6.30
N HIS A 364 -8.66 10.03 5.11
CA HIS A 364 -9.74 9.58 4.23
C HIS A 364 -9.54 8.14 3.78
N TYR A 365 -8.31 7.77 3.38
CA TYR A 365 -8.02 6.42 2.91
C TYR A 365 -8.03 5.39 4.05
N LEU A 366 -7.60 5.76 5.27
CA LEU A 366 -7.77 4.90 6.45
C LEU A 366 -9.26 4.68 6.78
N GLY A 367 -10.09 5.73 6.69
CA GLY A 367 -11.54 5.61 6.81
C GLY A 367 -12.18 4.72 5.75
N PHE A 368 -11.65 4.71 4.53
CA PHE A 368 -12.09 3.79 3.48
C PHE A 368 -11.83 2.32 3.83
N PHE A 369 -10.65 2.00 4.38
CA PHE A 369 -10.35 0.66 4.86
C PHE A 369 -11.23 0.24 6.05
N CYS A 370 -11.57 1.17 6.95
CA CYS A 370 -12.56 0.92 8.00
C CYS A 370 -13.93 0.53 7.41
N SER A 371 -14.40 1.29 6.42
CA SER A 371 -15.69 1.05 5.73
C SER A 371 -15.71 -0.29 4.99
N ILE A 372 -14.58 -0.68 4.38
CA ILE A 372 -14.39 -2.00 3.76
C ILE A 372 -14.52 -3.11 4.81
N ARG A 373 -13.83 -2.99 5.95
CA ARG A 373 -13.90 -3.99 7.03
C ARG A 373 -15.32 -4.16 7.54
N ASP A 374 -16.04 -3.06 7.72
CA ASP A 374 -17.44 -3.11 8.13
C ASP A 374 -18.34 -3.81 7.10
N ALA A 375 -18.14 -3.54 5.80
CA ALA A 375 -18.84 -4.25 4.74
C ALA A 375 -18.51 -5.75 4.72
N ILE A 376 -17.26 -6.14 5.01
CA ILE A 376 -16.86 -7.55 5.13
C ILE A 376 -17.53 -8.19 6.36
N LYS A 377 -17.54 -7.52 7.52
CA LYS A 377 -18.20 -8.01 8.75
C LYS A 377 -19.71 -8.23 8.55
N ARG A 378 -20.37 -7.37 7.77
CA ARG A 378 -21.79 -7.50 7.41
C ARG A 378 -22.08 -8.50 6.29
N GLY A 379 -21.05 -9.04 5.62
CA GLY A 379 -21.22 -9.90 4.44
C GLY A 379 -21.67 -9.16 3.18
N GLU A 380 -21.54 -7.83 3.15
CA GLU A 380 -22.01 -6.93 2.09
C GLU A 380 -20.88 -6.44 1.17
N PHE A 381 -19.67 -6.95 1.32
CA PHE A 381 -18.48 -6.49 0.58
C PHE A 381 -18.68 -6.47 -0.95
N ASN A 382 -19.36 -7.46 -1.53
CA ASN A 382 -19.64 -7.45 -2.98
C ASN A 382 -20.55 -6.30 -3.42
N ILE A 383 -21.51 -5.91 -2.57
CA ILE A 383 -22.40 -4.78 -2.84
C ILE A 383 -21.58 -3.50 -2.75
N PHE A 384 -20.78 -3.36 -1.69
CA PHE A 384 -19.84 -2.25 -1.52
C PHE A 384 -18.91 -2.09 -2.73
N TYR A 385 -18.27 -3.19 -3.14
CA TYR A 385 -17.35 -3.20 -4.28
C TYR A 385 -18.02 -2.78 -5.58
N LYS A 386 -19.19 -3.35 -5.90
CA LYS A 386 -19.95 -2.99 -7.12
C LYS A 386 -20.41 -1.53 -7.09
N LYS A 387 -20.94 -1.05 -5.96
CA LYS A 387 -21.40 0.34 -5.82
C LYS A 387 -20.25 1.32 -5.97
N PHE A 388 -19.09 1.04 -5.37
CA PHE A 388 -17.91 1.87 -5.52
C PHE A 388 -17.44 1.97 -6.98
N LEU A 389 -17.38 0.83 -7.69
CA LEU A 389 -17.02 0.81 -9.12
C LEU A 389 -18.06 1.52 -10.00
N GLN A 390 -19.35 1.35 -9.71
CA GLN A 390 -20.43 2.04 -10.43
C GLN A 390 -20.39 3.54 -10.20
N GLY A 391 -20.24 3.99 -8.95
CA GLY A 391 -20.07 5.40 -8.62
C GLY A 391 -18.90 6.00 -9.38
N ARG A 392 -17.76 5.29 -9.44
CA ARG A 392 -16.61 5.69 -10.24
C ARG A 392 -16.90 5.76 -11.74
N ARG A 393 -17.71 4.85 -12.30
CA ARG A 393 -18.05 4.76 -13.76
C ARG A 393 -19.14 5.72 -14.22
N ASN A 394 -20.19 5.92 -13.43
CA ASN A 394 -21.31 6.80 -13.77
C ASN A 394 -20.84 8.26 -13.92
N LEU A 395 -19.74 8.63 -13.27
CA LEU A 395 -19.08 9.93 -13.40
C LEU A 395 -18.31 10.11 -14.73
N PHE A 396 -18.13 9.05 -15.53
CA PHE A 396 -17.58 9.12 -16.89
C PHE A 396 -18.66 9.18 -17.98
N SER A 397 -19.93 8.96 -17.65
CA SER A 397 -20.97 8.65 -18.64
C SER A 397 -22.33 9.27 -18.33
N THR A 398 -22.39 10.60 -18.18
CA THR A 398 -23.66 11.32 -18.26
C THR A 398 -23.93 11.70 -19.74
N PRO A 399 -25.05 11.28 -20.36
CA PRO A 399 -25.32 11.52 -21.78
C PRO A 399 -25.67 12.99 -22.06
N MET A 400 -25.23 13.50 -23.20
CA MET A 400 -25.70 14.76 -23.82
C MET A 400 -27.23 14.80 -23.83
N GLN A 401 -27.84 15.63 -22.97
CA GLN A 401 -29.19 16.13 -23.23
C GLN A 401 -29.09 17.16 -24.36
N PHE A 402 -29.28 16.70 -25.60
CA PHE A 402 -29.74 17.59 -26.66
C PHE A 402 -31.11 18.12 -26.23
N SER A 403 -31.20 19.42 -25.95
CA SER A 403 -32.49 20.08 -25.84
C SER A 403 -33.17 20.00 -27.20
N ALA A 404 -34.09 19.05 -27.37
CA ALA A 404 -35.08 19.12 -28.42
C ALA A 404 -36.02 20.28 -28.08
N ALA A 405 -35.73 21.46 -28.63
CA ALA A 405 -36.73 22.51 -28.74
C ALA A 405 -37.78 22.01 -29.75
N CYS A 406 -38.94 21.62 -29.25
CA CYS A 406 -40.17 21.46 -30.01
C CYS A 406 -41.22 22.43 -29.44
N ASN A 407 -41.30 23.62 -30.03
CA ASN A 407 -42.47 24.16 -30.73
C ASN A 407 -42.28 25.65 -31.03
#